data_AF-A0A3B9WZF5-F1
#
_entry.id   AF-A0A3B9WZF5-F1
#
_cell.length_a   1.000
_cell.length_b   1.000
_cell.length_c   1.000
_cell.angle_alpha   90.00
_cell.angle_beta   90.00
_cell.angle_gamma   90.00
#
_symmetry.space_group_name_H-M   'P 1'
#
loop_
_entity.id
_entity.type
_entity.pdbx_description
1 polymer ?
#
loop_
_entity_poly.entity_id
_entity_poly.type
_entity_poly.pdbx_seq_one_letter_code
_entity_poly.pdbx_strand_id
1 'polypeptide(L)'
;MRGRPRVFTPHEQSQMLEMLSNSEYQWSANIVAFSLLTGMRKGEILGIGRLKSEVKTNATYGKVIEEDGEYSVHLFDTKNGEEREVWLNDEAYKHLKALDFRPSDAFDHHQFYRVWDRMRNKLARNDPHFVFHVCRHTAATALASTGLNTVQIGQVLGHKAIQTTAKYIKPDRKQAKQMMKYLTLPNK
;
A
#
# COMPACT_ATOMS: atom_id res chain seq x y z
N MET A 1 -9.83 -5.44 -22.60
CA MET A 1 -10.53 -6.35 -21.66
C MET A 1 -10.16 -5.96 -20.23
N ARG A 2 -11.13 -5.66 -19.36
CA ARG A 2 -10.89 -5.31 -17.93
C ARG A 2 -10.69 -6.61 -17.13
N GLY A 3 -9.47 -7.14 -17.13
CA GLY A 3 -9.07 -8.26 -16.28
C GLY A 3 -8.94 -7.85 -14.80
N ARG A 4 -9.02 -8.84 -13.89
CA ARG A 4 -8.77 -8.62 -12.46
C ARG A 4 -7.36 -8.07 -12.25
N PRO A 5 -7.15 -7.05 -11.40
CA PRO A 5 -5.81 -6.57 -11.10
C PRO A 5 -4.98 -7.71 -10.51
N ARG A 6 -3.71 -7.81 -10.94
CA ARG A 6 -2.73 -8.72 -10.34
C ARG A 6 -2.58 -8.40 -8.85
N VAL A 7 -2.42 -9.44 -8.03
CA VAL A 7 -2.19 -9.40 -6.59
C VAL A 7 -1.13 -10.43 -6.25
N PHE A 8 -0.15 -10.08 -5.42
CA PHE A 8 0.87 -11.04 -4.98
C PHE A 8 0.29 -12.03 -3.98
N THR A 9 0.55 -13.32 -4.19
CA THR A 9 0.21 -14.36 -3.21
C THR A 9 1.07 -14.20 -1.95
N PRO A 10 0.67 -14.77 -0.80
CA PRO A 10 1.51 -14.76 0.40
C PRO A 10 2.90 -15.36 0.16
N HIS A 11 3.00 -16.41 -0.66
CA HIS A 11 4.28 -17.02 -1.02
C HIS A 11 5.16 -16.06 -1.83
N GLU A 12 4.59 -15.38 -2.84
CA GLU A 12 5.33 -14.39 -3.64
C GLU A 12 5.80 -13.20 -2.80
N GLN A 13 4.97 -12.73 -1.85
CA GLN A 13 5.36 -11.67 -0.92
C GLN A 13 6.55 -12.09 -0.07
N SER A 14 6.50 -13.29 0.52
CA SER A 14 7.59 -13.83 1.34
C SER A 14 8.89 -13.98 0.54
N GLN A 15 8.85 -14.62 -0.63
CA GLN A 15 10.03 -14.80 -1.48
C GLN A 15 10.59 -13.46 -1.97
N MET A 16 9.73 -12.51 -2.35
CA MET A 16 10.15 -11.18 -2.78
C MET A 16 10.91 -10.45 -1.66
N LEU A 17 10.35 -10.43 -0.45
CA LEU A 17 10.97 -9.74 0.68
C LEU A 17 12.30 -10.38 1.07
N GLU A 18 12.36 -11.71 1.12
CA GLU A 18 13.61 -12.45 1.41
C GLU A 18 14.71 -12.16 0.38
N MET A 19 14.36 -12.16 -0.91
CA MET A 19 15.35 -11.88 -1.96
C MET A 19 15.85 -10.45 -1.93
N LEU A 20 14.98 -9.49 -1.62
CA LEU A 20 15.34 -8.07 -1.52
C LEU A 20 16.17 -7.81 -0.26
N SER A 21 15.84 -8.43 0.88
CA SER A 21 16.57 -8.27 2.14
C SER A 21 17.97 -8.87 2.08
N ASN A 22 18.19 -9.87 1.20
CA ASN A 22 19.50 -10.47 0.95
C ASN A 22 20.25 -9.86 -0.24
N SER A 23 19.73 -8.79 -0.85
CA SER A 23 20.37 -8.13 -2.00
C SER A 23 21.43 -7.11 -1.56
N GLU A 24 22.20 -6.59 -2.52
CA GLU A 24 23.14 -5.48 -2.28
C GLU A 24 22.45 -4.17 -1.85
N TYR A 25 21.13 -4.07 -2.02
CA TYR A 25 20.33 -2.88 -1.70
C TYR A 25 19.17 -3.27 -0.79
N GLN A 26 19.50 -3.67 0.44
CA GLN A 26 18.54 -4.20 1.42
C GLN A 26 17.42 -3.21 1.77
N TRP A 27 17.69 -1.89 1.68
CA TRP A 27 16.68 -0.84 1.85
C TRP A 27 15.47 -1.02 0.91
N SER A 28 15.63 -1.69 -0.23
CA SER A 28 14.55 -1.96 -1.17
C SER A 28 13.46 -2.86 -0.55
N ALA A 29 13.84 -3.78 0.35
CA ALA A 29 12.90 -4.63 1.07
C ALA A 29 11.99 -3.80 2.00
N ASN A 30 12.56 -2.82 2.70
CA ASN A 30 11.79 -1.93 3.58
C ASN A 30 10.74 -1.12 2.80
N ILE A 31 11.10 -0.58 1.63
CA ILE A 31 10.15 0.16 0.78
C ILE A 31 9.03 -0.74 0.25
N VAL A 32 9.37 -1.97 -0.15
CA VAL A 32 8.39 -2.95 -0.65
C VAL A 32 7.46 -3.42 0.46
N ALA A 33 7.99 -3.80 1.62
CA ALA A 33 7.22 -4.20 2.79
C ALA A 33 6.28 -3.08 3.23
N PHE A 34 6.80 -1.84 3.32
CA PHE A 34 5.99 -0.68 3.67
C PHE A 34 4.83 -0.47 2.69
N SER A 35 5.05 -0.64 1.38
CA SER A 35 3.97 -0.55 0.38
C SER A 35 2.95 -1.70 0.49
N LEU A 36 3.38 -2.91 0.84
CA LEU A 36 2.49 -4.06 1.08
C LEU A 36 1.61 -3.87 2.32
N LEU A 37 2.13 -3.21 3.35
CA LEU A 37 1.42 -3.00 4.62
C LEU A 37 0.48 -1.78 4.58
N THR A 38 0.86 -0.72 3.87
CA THR A 38 0.12 0.55 3.86
C THR A 38 -0.67 0.79 2.58
N GLY A 39 -0.38 0.05 1.52
CA GLY A 39 -0.90 0.30 0.18
C GLY A 39 -0.47 1.64 -0.44
N MET A 40 0.47 2.39 0.16
CA MET A 40 0.90 3.69 -0.37
C MET A 40 1.58 3.55 -1.74
N ARG A 41 1.39 4.57 -2.59
CA ARG A 41 2.08 4.67 -3.88
C ARG A 41 3.55 5.00 -3.67
N LYS A 42 4.42 4.56 -4.58
CA LYS A 42 5.87 4.85 -4.52
C LYS A 42 6.17 6.34 -4.27
N GLY A 43 5.53 7.24 -5.03
CA GLY A 43 5.75 8.68 -4.88
C GLY A 43 5.28 9.24 -3.53
N GLU A 44 4.29 8.62 -2.90
CA GLU A 44 3.83 9.00 -1.55
C GLU A 44 4.84 8.52 -0.50
N ILE A 45 5.34 7.28 -0.62
CA ILE A 45 6.38 6.72 0.26
C ILE A 45 7.66 7.56 0.18
N LEU A 46 8.10 7.93 -1.02
CA LEU A 46 9.27 8.78 -1.23
C LEU A 46 9.04 10.27 -0.87
N GLY A 47 7.81 10.63 -0.52
CA GLY A 47 7.46 11.95 0.00
C GLY A 47 7.56 12.04 1.53
N ILE A 48 7.60 10.90 2.23
CA ILE A 48 7.66 10.87 3.70
C ILE A 48 8.98 11.48 4.17
N GLY A 49 8.89 12.32 5.20
CA GLY A 49 10.01 13.02 5.80
C GLY A 49 10.46 14.26 5.03
N ARG A 50 9.90 14.52 3.84
CA ARG A 50 10.24 15.69 3.01
C ARG A 50 9.42 16.93 3.37
N LEU A 51 10.03 18.08 3.19
CA LEU A 51 9.40 19.39 3.31
C LEU A 51 8.82 19.83 1.95
N LYS A 52 7.82 20.73 2.01
CA LYS A 52 7.22 21.32 0.80
C LYS A 52 8.26 21.98 -0.12
N SER A 53 9.29 22.60 0.46
CA SER A 53 10.40 23.24 -0.28
C SER A 53 11.32 22.25 -1.00
N GLU A 54 11.30 20.96 -0.61
CA GLU A 54 12.17 19.94 -1.17
C GLU A 54 11.52 19.20 -2.34
N VAL A 55 10.22 19.36 -2.57
CA VAL A 55 9.46 18.64 -3.60
C VAL A 55 9.04 19.57 -4.75
N LYS A 56 8.81 18.98 -5.93
CA LYS A 56 8.25 19.72 -7.07
C LYS A 56 6.81 20.15 -6.77
N THR A 57 6.33 21.18 -7.47
CA THR A 57 4.92 21.59 -7.42
C THR A 57 3.99 20.39 -7.69
N ASN A 58 2.97 20.18 -6.85
CA ASN A 58 2.01 19.06 -6.91
C ASN A 58 2.61 17.67 -6.63
N ALA A 59 3.81 17.60 -6.02
CA ALA A 59 4.39 16.35 -5.56
C ALA A 59 4.12 16.13 -4.08
N THR A 60 3.84 14.88 -3.72
CA THR A 60 3.51 14.51 -2.35
C THR A 60 4.70 14.63 -1.43
N TYR A 61 4.47 15.27 -0.30
CA TYR A 61 5.33 15.25 0.87
C TYR A 61 4.49 14.88 2.10
N GLY A 62 5.13 14.37 3.14
CA GLY A 62 4.43 13.95 4.35
C GLY A 62 5.33 13.89 5.57
N LYS A 63 4.70 13.88 6.74
CA LYS A 63 5.37 13.76 8.03
C LYS A 63 4.87 12.53 8.78
N VAL A 64 5.73 11.96 9.61
CA VAL A 64 5.35 10.92 10.55
C VAL A 64 4.76 11.59 11.79
N ILE A 65 3.69 11.03 12.33
CA ILE A 65 3.07 11.43 13.59
C ILE A 65 3.21 10.26 14.55
N GLU A 66 3.67 10.54 15.76
CA GLU A 66 3.85 9.57 16.85
C GLU A 66 3.19 10.16 18.10
N GLU A 67 2.03 9.62 18.48
CA GLU A 67 1.23 10.11 19.61
C GLU A 67 0.68 8.90 20.39
N ASP A 68 0.89 8.88 21.72
CA ASP A 68 0.35 7.85 22.63
C ASP A 68 0.62 6.38 22.23
N GLY A 69 1.74 6.12 21.55
CA GLY A 69 2.11 4.78 21.07
C GLY A 69 1.44 4.37 19.76
N GLU A 70 0.70 5.28 19.13
CA GLU A 70 0.15 5.13 17.79
C GLU A 70 1.01 5.89 16.77
N TYR A 71 1.01 5.37 15.54
CA TYR A 71 1.86 5.87 14.47
C TYR A 71 1.07 6.10 13.19
N SER A 72 1.25 7.26 12.56
CA SER A 72 0.63 7.57 11.27
C SER A 72 1.55 8.37 10.35
N VAL A 73 1.20 8.42 9.07
CA VAL A 73 1.83 9.29 8.07
C VAL A 73 0.78 10.24 7.52
N HIS A 74 0.98 11.54 7.73
CA HIS A 74 0.15 12.58 7.14
C HIS A 74 0.77 13.05 5.82
N LEU A 75 0.01 12.96 4.72
CA LEU A 75 0.40 13.35 3.36
C LEU A 75 -0.33 14.63 2.95
N PHE A 76 0.40 15.67 2.50
CA PHE A 76 -0.17 17.01 2.27
C PHE A 76 -0.54 17.33 0.80
N ASP A 77 0.19 16.82 -0.19
CA ASP A 77 -0.02 17.22 -1.60
C ASP A 77 -0.12 16.01 -2.53
N THR A 78 -1.32 15.43 -2.64
CA THR A 78 -1.55 14.39 -3.64
C THR A 78 -2.04 15.05 -4.93
N LYS A 79 -1.44 14.68 -6.08
CA LYS A 79 -1.70 15.19 -7.45
C LYS A 79 -3.19 15.27 -7.87
N ASN A 80 -4.12 14.77 -7.05
CA ASN A 80 -5.56 14.80 -7.28
C ASN A 80 -6.36 15.38 -6.11
N GLY A 81 -5.76 16.09 -5.13
CA GLY A 81 -6.52 16.80 -4.11
C GLY A 81 -6.88 15.95 -2.89
N GLU A 82 -6.62 16.58 -1.75
CA GLU A 82 -6.83 16.19 -0.35
C GLU A 82 -5.64 15.52 0.32
N GLU A 83 -5.29 16.14 1.45
CA GLU A 83 -4.40 15.59 2.46
C GLU A 83 -5.02 14.32 3.01
N ARG A 84 -4.18 13.37 3.42
CA ARG A 84 -4.70 12.17 4.07
C ARG A 84 -3.71 11.60 5.05
N GLU A 85 -4.27 10.91 6.03
CA GLU A 85 -3.53 10.18 7.03
C GLU A 85 -3.56 8.68 6.71
N VAL A 86 -2.42 8.02 6.92
CA VAL A 86 -2.27 6.57 6.78
C VAL A 86 -1.74 6.03 8.10
N TRP A 87 -2.58 5.27 8.80
CA TRP A 87 -2.20 4.61 10.05
C TRP A 87 -1.24 3.47 9.79
N LEU A 88 -0.26 3.32 10.68
CA LEU A 88 0.76 2.28 10.62
C LEU A 88 0.52 1.26 11.72
N ASN A 89 0.72 -0.02 11.39
CA ASN A 89 0.97 -1.03 12.42
C ASN A 89 2.46 -1.07 12.76
N ASP A 90 2.81 -1.82 13.82
CA ASP A 90 4.19 -1.94 14.30
C ASP A 90 5.18 -2.36 13.21
N GLU A 91 4.80 -3.29 12.34
CA GLU A 91 5.66 -3.76 11.24
C GLU A 91 5.90 -2.68 10.20
N ALA A 92 4.87 -1.92 9.81
CA ALA A 92 5.03 -0.79 8.88
C ALA A 92 5.90 0.30 9.50
N TYR A 93 5.71 0.60 10.78
CA TYR A 93 6.54 1.55 11.52
C TYR A 93 8.01 1.11 11.54
N LYS A 94 8.30 -0.16 11.85
CA LYS A 94 9.68 -0.70 11.86
C LYS A 94 10.37 -0.53 10.50
N HIS A 95 9.69 -0.84 9.40
CA HIS A 95 10.25 -0.67 8.06
C HIS A 95 10.50 0.80 7.70
N LEU A 96 9.62 1.71 8.12
CA LEU A 96 9.80 3.14 7.90
C LEU A 96 10.94 3.70 8.76
N LYS A 97 11.03 3.27 10.01
CA LYS A 97 12.12 3.61 10.94
C LYS A 97 13.48 3.12 10.43
N ALA A 98 13.54 1.93 9.83
CA ALA A 98 14.75 1.42 9.18
C ALA A 98 15.18 2.21 7.92
N LEU A 99 14.34 3.14 7.46
CA LEU A 99 14.63 4.12 6.40
C LEU A 99 14.78 5.53 6.98
N ASP A 100 15.09 5.64 8.27
CA ASP A 100 15.25 6.89 9.03
C ASP A 100 14.06 7.86 8.87
N PHE A 101 12.85 7.30 8.71
CA PHE A 101 11.62 8.03 8.42
C PHE A 101 11.68 8.91 7.17
N ARG A 102 12.67 8.69 6.30
CA ARG A 102 12.90 9.48 5.10
C ARG A 102 13.35 8.58 3.93
N PRO A 103 12.43 7.77 3.37
CA PRO A 103 12.76 6.80 2.31
C PRO A 103 13.45 7.38 1.08
N SER A 104 13.28 8.68 0.81
CA SER A 104 13.95 9.37 -0.30
C SER A 104 15.47 9.38 -0.19
N ASP A 105 16.02 9.34 1.01
CA ASP A 105 17.46 9.49 1.23
C ASP A 105 18.21 8.19 0.92
N ALA A 106 17.55 7.04 1.13
CA ALA A 106 18.08 5.73 0.75
C ALA A 106 17.74 5.33 -0.70
N PHE A 107 16.64 5.84 -1.27
CA PHE A 107 16.11 5.35 -2.54
C PHE A 107 16.93 5.82 -3.74
N ASP A 108 17.47 4.86 -4.49
CA ASP A 108 17.99 5.07 -5.84
C ASP A 108 17.16 4.30 -6.88
N HIS A 109 16.74 4.98 -7.96
CA HIS A 109 15.87 4.40 -8.98
C HIS A 109 16.53 3.23 -9.71
N HIS A 110 17.78 3.38 -10.14
CA HIS A 110 18.46 2.35 -10.93
C HIS A 110 18.78 1.13 -10.08
N GLN A 111 19.22 1.36 -8.85
CA GLN A 111 19.47 0.33 -7.85
C GLN A 111 18.20 -0.47 -7.54
N PHE A 112 17.09 0.24 -7.28
CA PHE A 112 15.79 -0.39 -7.00
C PHE A 112 15.36 -1.33 -8.15
N TYR A 113 15.31 -0.82 -9.38
CA TYR A 113 14.85 -1.62 -10.50
C TYR A 113 15.83 -2.73 -10.89
N ARG A 114 17.13 -2.56 -10.62
CA ARG A 114 18.11 -3.64 -10.81
C ARG A 114 17.81 -4.86 -9.94
N VAL A 115 17.57 -4.66 -8.64
CA VAL A 115 17.24 -5.77 -7.73
C VAL A 115 15.81 -6.27 -7.95
N TRP A 116 14.87 -5.37 -8.28
CA TRP A 116 13.50 -5.73 -8.63
C TRP A 116 13.44 -6.65 -9.86
N ASP A 117 14.12 -6.28 -10.95
CA ASP A 117 14.11 -7.07 -12.19
C ASP A 117 14.82 -8.42 -12.00
N ARG A 118 15.92 -8.45 -11.23
CA ARG A 118 16.59 -9.71 -10.86
C ARG A 118 15.65 -10.63 -10.08
N MET A 119 14.91 -10.09 -9.12
CA MET A 119 13.90 -10.82 -8.35
C MET A 119 12.75 -11.29 -9.22
N ARG A 120 12.17 -10.39 -10.03
CA ARG A 120 11.07 -10.70 -10.96
C ARG A 120 11.44 -11.81 -11.94
N ASN A 121 12.64 -11.75 -12.51
CA ASN A 121 13.11 -12.77 -13.47
C ASN A 121 13.24 -14.16 -12.85
N LYS A 122 13.41 -14.26 -11.52
CA LYS A 122 13.43 -15.53 -10.79
C LYS A 122 12.04 -16.01 -10.37
N LEU A 123 11.18 -15.10 -9.87
CA LEU A 123 9.88 -15.46 -9.30
C LEU A 123 8.75 -15.55 -10.33
N ALA A 124 8.75 -14.67 -11.32
CA ALA A 124 7.63 -14.49 -12.25
C ALA A 124 8.15 -14.05 -13.61
N ARG A 125 9.07 -14.84 -14.18
CA ARG A 125 9.62 -14.59 -15.51
C ARG A 125 8.48 -14.46 -16.53
N ASN A 126 8.50 -13.39 -17.31
CA ASN A 126 7.47 -13.05 -18.31
C ASN A 126 6.10 -12.61 -17.76
N ASP A 127 5.96 -12.28 -16.48
CA ASP A 127 4.76 -11.59 -15.97
C ASP A 127 4.94 -10.05 -16.08
N PRO A 128 4.39 -9.39 -17.11
CA PRO A 128 4.50 -7.94 -17.26
C PRO A 128 3.72 -7.17 -16.18
N HIS A 129 2.85 -7.85 -15.44
CA HIS A 129 2.08 -7.27 -14.35
C HIS A 129 2.77 -7.44 -12.99
N PHE A 130 3.91 -8.11 -12.92
CA PHE A 130 4.74 -8.19 -11.70
C PHE A 130 5.55 -6.90 -11.51
N VAL A 131 4.85 -5.84 -11.11
CA VAL A 131 5.40 -4.48 -10.94
C VAL A 131 5.12 -3.94 -9.54
N PHE A 132 5.91 -2.97 -9.10
CA PHE A 132 5.81 -2.39 -7.75
C PHE A 132 4.40 -1.93 -7.36
N HIS A 133 3.62 -1.40 -8.32
CA HIS A 133 2.25 -0.94 -8.04
C HIS A 133 1.31 -2.06 -7.54
N VAL A 134 1.63 -3.33 -7.82
CA VAL A 134 0.86 -4.48 -7.32
C VAL A 134 0.95 -4.63 -5.80
N CYS A 135 1.96 -4.08 -5.14
CA CYS A 135 2.00 -4.05 -3.67
C CYS A 135 0.73 -3.38 -3.11
N ARG A 136 0.32 -2.25 -3.69
CA ARG A 136 -0.93 -1.57 -3.32
C ARG A 136 -2.18 -2.39 -3.60
N HIS A 137 -2.21 -3.10 -4.73
CA HIS A 137 -3.35 -3.99 -5.05
C HIS A 137 -3.45 -5.14 -4.05
N THR A 138 -2.31 -5.63 -3.61
CA THR A 138 -2.18 -6.68 -2.61
C THR A 138 -2.71 -6.20 -1.25
N ALA A 139 -2.26 -5.03 -0.78
CA ALA A 139 -2.78 -4.40 0.45
C ALA A 139 -4.30 -4.21 0.41
N ALA A 140 -4.82 -3.65 -0.68
CA ALA A 140 -6.27 -3.44 -0.85
C ALA A 140 -7.07 -4.74 -0.87
N THR A 141 -6.52 -5.80 -1.47
CA THR A 141 -7.17 -7.13 -1.50
C THR A 141 -7.13 -7.82 -0.15
N ALA A 142 -6.04 -7.66 0.61
CA ALA A 142 -5.94 -8.18 1.97
C ALA A 142 -7.01 -7.56 2.87
N LEU A 143 -7.14 -6.22 2.85
CA LEU A 143 -8.20 -5.53 3.60
C LEU A 143 -9.61 -5.86 3.11
N ALA A 144 -9.83 -6.06 1.80
CA ALA A 144 -11.13 -6.51 1.31
C ALA A 144 -11.52 -7.90 1.83
N SER A 145 -10.52 -8.74 2.13
CA SER A 145 -10.75 -10.10 2.64
C SER A 145 -11.14 -10.13 4.12
N THR A 146 -11.00 -9.02 4.86
CA THR A 146 -11.44 -8.93 6.26
C THR A 146 -12.93 -8.58 6.41
N GLY A 147 -13.65 -8.40 5.28
CA GLY A 147 -15.07 -8.05 5.27
C GLY A 147 -15.33 -6.54 5.35
N LEU A 148 -14.28 -5.71 5.32
CA LEU A 148 -14.41 -4.26 5.18
C LEU A 148 -15.02 -3.90 3.82
N ASN A 149 -15.91 -2.93 3.81
CA ASN A 149 -16.52 -2.44 2.58
C ASN A 149 -15.61 -1.43 1.86
N THR A 150 -15.98 -1.04 0.65
CA THR A 150 -15.13 -0.24 -0.26
C THR A 150 -14.79 1.12 0.34
N VAL A 151 -15.73 1.69 1.10
CA VAL A 151 -15.56 2.99 1.77
C VAL A 151 -14.59 2.83 2.94
N GLN A 152 -14.74 1.79 3.76
CA GLN A 152 -13.85 1.52 4.90
C GLN A 152 -12.41 1.23 4.46
N ILE A 153 -12.21 0.39 3.42
CA ILE A 153 -10.87 0.15 2.86
C ILE A 153 -10.31 1.44 2.24
N GLY A 154 -11.18 2.26 1.64
CA GLY A 154 -10.81 3.57 1.13
C GLY A 154 -10.32 4.51 2.23
N GLN A 155 -10.97 4.51 3.40
CA GLN A 155 -10.58 5.28 4.58
C GLN A 155 -9.25 4.78 5.15
N VAL A 156 -9.09 3.45 5.33
CA VAL A 156 -7.87 2.84 5.87
C VAL A 156 -6.64 3.10 4.99
N LEU A 157 -6.79 3.00 3.66
CA LEU A 157 -5.68 3.17 2.71
C LEU A 157 -5.54 4.61 2.16
N GLY A 158 -6.44 5.52 2.56
CA GLY A 158 -6.50 6.88 2.02
C GLY A 158 -6.74 6.94 0.50
N HIS A 159 -7.64 6.11 -0.04
CA HIS A 159 -7.97 6.11 -1.47
C HIS A 159 -9.06 7.13 -1.81
N LYS A 160 -8.72 8.16 -2.61
CA LYS A 160 -9.67 9.18 -3.10
C LYS A 160 -10.91 8.62 -3.82
N ALA A 161 -10.73 7.62 -4.69
CA ALA A 161 -11.82 7.11 -5.52
C ALA A 161 -12.30 5.75 -5.01
N ILE A 162 -13.56 5.68 -4.55
CA ILE A 162 -14.30 4.44 -4.23
C ILE A 162 -14.11 3.42 -5.37
N GLN A 163 -14.09 3.87 -6.62
CA GLN A 163 -13.88 3.04 -7.82
C GLN A 163 -12.51 2.32 -7.87
N THR A 164 -11.47 2.88 -7.25
CA THR A 164 -10.15 2.22 -7.14
C THR A 164 -10.24 1.03 -6.22
N THR A 165 -11.02 1.16 -5.14
CA THR A 165 -11.20 0.13 -4.12
C THR A 165 -12.30 -0.88 -4.51
N ALA A 166 -13.31 -0.44 -5.27
CA ALA A 166 -14.46 -1.26 -5.69
C ALA A 166 -14.06 -2.48 -6.54
N LYS A 167 -12.87 -2.46 -7.16
CA LYS A 167 -12.31 -3.58 -7.93
C LYS A 167 -11.90 -4.78 -7.07
N TYR A 168 -11.77 -4.60 -5.75
CA TYR A 168 -11.23 -5.64 -4.84
C TYR A 168 -12.30 -6.31 -3.99
N ILE A 169 -13.54 -5.82 -3.99
CA ILE A 169 -14.63 -6.38 -3.19
C ILE A 169 -15.38 -7.43 -4.00
N LYS A 170 -15.50 -8.62 -3.41
CA LYS A 170 -16.51 -9.62 -3.81
C LYS A 170 -17.71 -9.46 -2.89
N PRO A 171 -18.95 -9.58 -3.39
CA PRO A 171 -20.07 -9.83 -2.51
C PRO A 171 -19.80 -11.17 -1.80
N ASP A 172 -19.49 -11.14 -0.51
CA ASP A 172 -19.51 -12.35 0.30
C ASP A 172 -20.96 -12.80 0.43
N ARG A 173 -21.32 -13.90 -0.24
CA ARG A 173 -22.67 -14.50 -0.18
C ARG A 173 -23.11 -14.78 1.26
N LYS A 174 -22.18 -15.11 2.16
CA LYS A 174 -22.49 -15.44 3.55
C LYS A 174 -22.82 -14.18 4.34
N GLN A 175 -21.99 -13.14 4.23
CA GLN A 175 -22.25 -11.81 4.79
C GLN A 175 -23.52 -11.18 4.21
N ALA A 176 -23.73 -11.23 2.89
CA ALA A 176 -24.95 -10.72 2.24
C ALA A 176 -26.22 -11.43 2.77
N LYS A 177 -26.19 -12.76 2.90
CA LYS A 177 -27.29 -13.54 3.49
C LYS A 177 -27.52 -13.21 4.97
N GLN A 178 -26.47 -12.85 5.71
CA GLN A 178 -26.58 -12.43 7.11
C GLN A 178 -27.15 -11.01 7.24
N MET A 179 -26.75 -10.08 6.36
CA MET A 179 -27.27 -8.72 6.32
C MET A 179 -28.77 -8.68 5.98
N MET A 180 -29.26 -9.57 5.12
CA MET A 180 -30.69 -9.70 4.83
C MET A 180 -31.56 -9.98 6.07
N LYS A 181 -30.99 -10.54 7.15
CA LYS A 181 -31.73 -10.81 8.40
C LYS A 181 -32.04 -9.56 9.22
N TYR A 182 -31.32 -8.46 8.98
CA TYR A 182 -31.53 -7.19 9.68
C TYR A 182 -32.55 -6.28 8.95
N LEU A 183 -32.95 -6.64 7.73
CA LEU A 183 -34.01 -5.94 7.00
C LEU A 183 -35.36 -6.52 7.46
N THR A 184 -36.03 -5.78 8.34
CA THR A 184 -37.38 -6.09 8.81
C THR A 184 -38.35 -4.99 8.39
N LEU A 185 -39.60 -5.35 8.15
CA LEU A 185 -40.65 -4.35 7.91
C LEU A 185 -41.05 -3.73 9.24
N PRO A 186 -41.37 -2.42 9.28
CA PRO A 186 -41.92 -1.81 10.48
C PRO A 186 -43.21 -2.53 10.88
N ASN A 187 -43.32 -2.88 12.15
CA ASN A 187 -44.55 -3.45 12.70
C ASN A 187 -45.67 -2.41 12.54
N LYS A 188 -46.79 -2.84 11.95
CA LYS A 188 -48.03 -2.05 11.89
C LYS A 188 -48.64 -1.88 13.27
#